data_AF-A0A7W5P9E4-F1
#
_entry.id   AF-A0A7W5P9E4-F1
#
_cell.length_a   1.000
_cell.length_b   1.000
_cell.length_c   1.000
_cell.angle_alpha   90.00
_cell.angle_beta   90.00
_cell.angle_gamma   90.00
#
_symmetry.space_group_name_H-M   'P 1'
#
loop_
_entity.id
_entity.type
_entity.pdbx_description
1 polymer ?
#
loop_
_entity_poly.entity_id
_entity_poly.type
_entity_poly.pdbx_seq_one_letter_code
_entity_poly.pdbx_strand_id
1 'polypeptide(L)'
;MYLSLQEAVIHELLQSASFALSISEQPQGLLRNDRTEVVRRASGEFVRQLVYFKGAYWGGDPYSAMNLVAAQPYEGRTGVGTMLVGAESDYLLKLKFESPIRLSETRALRKALEMTDPDLQLITNGHVALGLGTLVDGYAAERESAFLLRVIGRGSWELEHAGVALLVVTDGHASVPRERLARDAFEDAVERLFGDEADVGLLWDLALTASNQAHGTMLVVHADAPAEAIRLSPPAMQAVPDLLTKSTLLAVSAIDGAIIVDPSGLCHAIGAILDGRAVPGLGDASRGARFNSAHRYLEEAGGRCLIIVVSEDGMLNLIPALPRRLKRSLVESVLLEVESLSRAPVDFEAFHKREDHLRSLAFYLTPGQCLRANDSRERVEQFREESFVSHDGLGGITRVGYSQFKPDSRLNETFFLPEDKV
;
A
#
# COMPACT_ATOMS: atom_id res chain seq x y z
N MET A 1 -18.49 -19.11 -4.60
CA MET A 1 -17.76 -18.11 -5.38
C MET A 1 -17.51 -16.97 -4.44
N TYR A 2 -16.24 -16.61 -4.21
CA TYR A 2 -15.94 -15.41 -3.44
C TYR A 2 -16.07 -14.20 -4.37
N LEU A 3 -16.78 -13.18 -3.91
CA LEU A 3 -16.96 -11.91 -4.60
C LEU A 3 -15.77 -10.97 -4.35
N SER A 4 -14.88 -11.32 -3.41
CA SER A 4 -13.70 -10.52 -3.05
C SER A 4 -12.63 -11.33 -2.31
N LEU A 5 -11.40 -10.78 -2.22
CA LEU A 5 -10.34 -11.34 -1.38
C LEU A 5 -10.74 -11.38 0.11
N GLN A 6 -11.45 -10.35 0.58
CA GLN A 6 -11.92 -10.25 1.96
C GLN A 6 -12.88 -11.40 2.28
N GLU A 7 -13.82 -11.68 1.38
CA GLU A 7 -14.74 -12.81 1.52
C GLU A 7 -14.01 -14.16 1.49
N ALA A 8 -13.03 -14.32 0.61
CA ALA A 8 -12.19 -15.51 0.57
C ALA A 8 -11.45 -15.74 1.90
N VAL A 9 -10.92 -14.67 2.52
CA VAL A 9 -10.25 -14.73 3.82
C VAL A 9 -11.23 -15.10 4.93
N ILE A 10 -12.43 -14.53 4.94
CA ILE A 10 -13.48 -14.87 5.91
C ILE A 10 -13.86 -16.35 5.78
N HIS A 11 -14.05 -16.85 4.55
CA HIS A 11 -14.37 -18.24 4.31
C HIS A 11 -13.25 -19.20 4.74
N GLU A 12 -11.98 -18.90 4.45
CA GLU A 12 -10.85 -19.71 4.90
C GLU A 12 -10.76 -19.76 6.43
N LEU A 13 -11.01 -18.63 7.11
CA LEU A 13 -11.08 -18.57 8.57
C LEU A 13 -12.21 -19.44 9.13
N LEU A 14 -13.42 -19.32 8.56
CA LEU A 14 -14.57 -20.11 8.99
C LEU A 14 -14.39 -21.61 8.73
N GLN A 15 -13.78 -21.98 7.60
CA GLN A 15 -13.43 -23.37 7.30
C GLN A 15 -12.38 -23.90 8.27
N SER A 16 -11.32 -23.13 8.51
CA SER A 16 -10.27 -23.50 9.47
C SER A 16 -10.81 -23.65 10.89
N ALA A 17 -11.71 -22.75 11.32
CA ALA A 17 -12.37 -22.83 12.63
C ALA A 17 -13.32 -24.03 12.70
N SER A 18 -14.14 -24.26 11.67
CA SER A 18 -15.05 -25.43 11.61
C SER A 18 -14.28 -26.74 11.65
N PHE A 19 -13.18 -26.82 10.89
CA PHE A 19 -12.29 -27.98 10.93
C PHE A 19 -11.71 -28.15 12.33
N ALA A 20 -11.14 -27.10 12.95
CA ALA A 20 -10.59 -27.18 14.30
C ALA A 20 -11.62 -27.63 15.35
N LEU A 21 -12.86 -27.16 15.26
CA LEU A 21 -13.97 -27.59 16.14
C LEU A 21 -14.42 -29.03 15.91
N SER A 22 -14.13 -29.61 14.74
CA SER A 22 -14.48 -31.00 14.41
C SER A 22 -13.48 -32.03 14.93
N ILE A 23 -12.30 -31.59 15.40
CA ILE A 23 -11.24 -32.48 15.89
C ILE A 23 -11.45 -32.76 17.38
N SER A 24 -11.57 -34.03 17.76
CA SER A 24 -11.84 -34.45 19.15
C SER A 24 -10.61 -34.44 20.06
N GLU A 25 -9.40 -34.47 19.51
CA GLU A 25 -8.12 -34.38 20.24
C GLU A 25 -7.31 -33.20 19.70
N GLN A 26 -6.86 -32.30 20.58
CA GLN A 26 -6.08 -31.13 20.17
C GLN A 26 -4.77 -31.54 19.47
N PRO A 27 -4.57 -31.23 18.18
CA PRO A 27 -3.27 -31.39 17.56
C PRO A 27 -2.38 -30.27 18.10
N GLN A 28 -1.30 -30.62 18.80
CA GLN A 28 -0.37 -29.67 19.41
C GLN A 28 0.28 -28.67 18.42
N GLY A 29 0.08 -28.84 17.10
CA GLY A 29 0.61 -27.98 16.03
C GLY A 29 -0.37 -26.99 15.36
N LEU A 30 -1.68 -27.04 15.65
CA LEU A 30 -2.68 -26.16 14.99
C LEU A 30 -2.88 -24.79 15.66
N LEU A 31 -2.12 -24.49 16.72
CA LEU A 31 -2.30 -23.28 17.55
C LEU A 31 -1.96 -21.95 16.86
N ARG A 32 -1.52 -21.96 15.59
CA ARG A 32 -1.19 -20.75 14.87
C ARG A 32 -1.75 -20.80 13.45
N ASN A 33 -3.00 -20.39 13.29
CA ASN A 33 -3.45 -19.79 12.04
C ASN A 33 -2.67 -18.47 11.89
N ASP A 34 -1.44 -18.57 11.39
CA ASP A 34 -0.66 -17.40 11.05
C ASP A 34 -1.45 -16.58 10.03
N ARG A 35 -1.59 -15.27 10.31
CA ARG A 35 -2.34 -14.34 9.47
C ARG A 35 -1.91 -14.46 8.02
N THR A 36 -0.61 -14.57 7.79
CA THR A 36 0.00 -14.64 6.45
C THR A 36 -0.44 -15.89 5.70
N GLU A 37 -0.45 -17.03 6.37
CA GLU A 37 -0.79 -18.31 5.78
C GLU A 37 -2.28 -18.40 5.43
N VAL A 38 -3.16 -17.88 6.29
CA VAL A 38 -4.60 -17.78 6.01
C VAL A 38 -4.83 -16.94 4.75
N VAL A 39 -4.21 -15.76 4.67
CA VAL A 39 -4.35 -14.87 3.52
C VAL A 39 -3.81 -15.52 2.24
N ARG A 40 -2.68 -16.24 2.32
CA ARG A 40 -2.08 -16.95 1.19
C ARG A 40 -2.97 -18.09 0.65
N ARG A 41 -3.61 -18.87 1.52
CA ARG A 41 -4.55 -19.92 1.09
C ARG A 41 -5.80 -19.32 0.47
N ALA A 42 -6.36 -18.30 1.12
CA ALA A 42 -7.54 -17.59 0.66
C ALA A 42 -7.33 -16.96 -0.73
N SER A 43 -6.18 -16.31 -0.97
CA SER A 43 -5.86 -15.73 -2.27
C SER A 43 -5.67 -16.77 -3.38
N GLY A 44 -4.99 -17.88 -3.07
CA GLY A 44 -4.84 -19.00 -4.01
C GLY A 44 -6.17 -19.62 -4.40
N GLU A 45 -7.06 -19.85 -3.42
CA GLU A 45 -8.39 -20.39 -3.67
C GLU A 45 -9.29 -19.38 -4.41
N PHE A 46 -9.21 -18.09 -4.10
CA PHE A 46 -9.91 -17.03 -4.83
C PHE A 46 -9.58 -17.06 -6.32
N VAL A 47 -8.30 -17.07 -6.68
CA VAL A 47 -7.86 -17.13 -8.09
C VAL A 47 -8.24 -18.46 -8.74
N ARG A 48 -8.16 -19.57 -8.01
CA ARG A 48 -8.54 -20.89 -8.51
C ARG A 48 -10.03 -20.98 -8.84
N GLN A 49 -10.91 -20.40 -8.01
CA GLN A 49 -12.35 -20.40 -8.28
C GLN A 49 -12.70 -19.64 -9.56
N LEU A 50 -12.00 -18.53 -9.86
CA LEU A 50 -12.20 -17.80 -11.11
C LEU A 50 -11.95 -18.68 -12.34
N VAL A 51 -10.96 -19.57 -12.28
CA VAL A 51 -10.69 -20.55 -13.35
C VAL A 51 -11.73 -21.67 -13.38
N TYR A 52 -12.10 -22.21 -12.22
CA TYR A 52 -13.04 -23.34 -12.13
C TYR A 52 -14.40 -23.00 -12.72
N PHE A 53 -14.90 -21.78 -12.46
CA PHE A 53 -16.18 -21.31 -13.00
C PHE A 53 -16.20 -21.15 -14.52
N LYS A 54 -15.05 -21.23 -15.22
CA LYS A 54 -14.94 -21.03 -16.67
C LYS A 54 -14.63 -22.31 -17.45
N GLY A 55 -14.90 -23.49 -16.85
CA GLY A 55 -14.95 -24.77 -17.57
C GLY A 55 -13.66 -25.61 -17.52
N ALA A 56 -12.63 -25.15 -16.83
CA ALA A 56 -11.43 -25.94 -16.55
C ALA A 56 -11.57 -26.69 -15.21
N TYR A 57 -12.33 -27.78 -15.23
CA TYR A 57 -12.60 -28.64 -14.05
C TYR A 57 -11.35 -29.36 -13.52
N TRP A 58 -10.31 -29.49 -14.35
CA TRP A 58 -9.02 -30.09 -13.99
C TRP A 58 -8.04 -28.97 -13.64
N GLY A 59 -7.83 -28.80 -12.34
CA GLY A 59 -7.12 -27.69 -11.72
C GLY A 59 -5.76 -27.39 -12.34
N GLY A 60 -5.63 -26.20 -12.91
CA GLY A 60 -4.36 -25.50 -12.93
C GLY A 60 -4.20 -24.66 -11.66
N ASP A 61 -2.98 -24.17 -11.44
CA ASP A 61 -2.67 -23.26 -10.34
C ASP A 61 -2.08 -21.96 -10.91
N PRO A 62 -2.94 -21.06 -11.46
CA PRO A 62 -2.47 -19.78 -11.99
C PRO A 62 -1.80 -18.94 -10.90
N TYR A 63 -2.23 -19.06 -9.64
CA TYR A 63 -1.64 -18.34 -8.52
C TYR A 63 -0.16 -18.70 -8.36
N SER A 64 0.15 -19.99 -8.28
CA SER A 64 1.54 -20.45 -8.20
C SER A 64 2.32 -20.19 -9.49
N ALA A 65 1.70 -20.34 -10.66
CA ALA A 65 2.35 -20.05 -11.94
C ALA A 65 2.77 -18.58 -12.02
N MET A 66 1.91 -17.64 -11.64
CA MET A 66 2.20 -16.21 -11.63
C MET A 66 3.28 -15.86 -10.59
N ASN A 67 3.26 -16.46 -9.40
CA ASN A 67 4.34 -16.28 -8.42
C ASN A 67 5.71 -16.70 -8.99
N LEU A 68 5.77 -17.85 -9.67
CA LEU A 68 7.02 -18.35 -10.25
C LEU A 68 7.49 -17.51 -11.45
N VAL A 69 6.57 -17.05 -12.28
CA VAL A 69 6.88 -16.17 -13.42
C VAL A 69 7.39 -14.82 -12.92
N ALA A 70 6.68 -14.17 -11.99
CA ALA A 70 7.05 -12.85 -11.48
C ALA A 70 8.41 -12.86 -10.77
N ALA A 71 8.77 -13.98 -10.12
CA ALA A 71 10.05 -14.12 -9.43
C ALA A 71 11.28 -14.25 -10.37
N GLN A 72 11.09 -14.59 -11.66
CA GLN A 72 12.20 -14.90 -12.58
C GLN A 72 12.43 -13.79 -13.61
N PRO A 73 13.53 -13.01 -13.54
CA PRO A 73 13.84 -11.98 -14.54
C PRO A 73 14.19 -12.57 -15.91
N TYR A 74 13.82 -11.88 -16.99
CA TYR A 74 14.19 -12.22 -18.38
C TYR A 74 15.30 -11.29 -18.84
N GLU A 75 16.46 -11.87 -19.20
CA GLU A 75 17.64 -11.10 -19.66
C GLU A 75 18.05 -9.98 -18.68
N GLY A 76 17.83 -10.18 -17.38
CA GLY A 76 18.11 -9.19 -16.33
C GLY A 76 17.04 -8.11 -16.14
N ARG A 77 16.00 -8.09 -16.97
CA ARG A 77 14.85 -7.19 -16.87
C ARG A 77 13.72 -7.85 -16.09
N THR A 78 12.93 -7.03 -15.40
CA THR A 78 11.66 -7.44 -14.82
C THR A 78 10.75 -7.94 -15.95
N GLY A 79 10.27 -9.18 -15.86
CA GLY A 79 9.32 -9.70 -16.85
C GLY A 79 8.03 -8.91 -16.74
N VAL A 80 7.55 -8.36 -17.85
CA VAL A 80 6.26 -7.66 -17.93
C VAL A 80 5.38 -8.45 -18.88
N GLY A 81 4.13 -8.68 -18.49
CA GLY A 81 3.20 -9.33 -19.39
C GLY A 81 1.86 -9.63 -18.75
N THR A 82 0.86 -9.87 -19.60
CA THR A 82 -0.52 -10.02 -19.19
C THR A 82 -1.13 -11.31 -19.72
N MET A 83 -1.66 -12.14 -18.83
CA MET A 83 -2.51 -13.29 -19.16
C MET A 83 -3.99 -12.90 -19.08
N LEU A 84 -4.78 -13.35 -20.05
CA LEU A 84 -6.23 -13.21 -20.05
C LEU A 84 -6.87 -14.59 -19.78
N VAL A 85 -7.62 -14.69 -18.69
CA VAL A 85 -8.48 -15.84 -18.36
C VAL A 85 -9.91 -15.41 -18.61
N GLY A 86 -10.63 -16.07 -19.50
CA GLY A 86 -12.05 -15.79 -19.72
C GLY A 86 -12.78 -16.93 -20.41
N ALA A 87 -14.10 -16.81 -20.54
CA ALA A 87 -14.86 -17.75 -21.37
C ALA A 87 -14.48 -17.58 -22.84
N GLU A 88 -14.63 -18.64 -23.65
CA GLU A 88 -14.32 -18.59 -25.09
C GLU A 88 -15.09 -17.49 -25.84
N SER A 89 -16.24 -17.06 -25.32
CA SER A 89 -17.03 -15.94 -25.86
C SER A 89 -16.43 -14.56 -25.60
N ASP A 90 -15.49 -14.44 -24.66
CA ASP A 90 -15.03 -13.16 -24.12
C ASP A 90 -13.67 -12.73 -24.68
N TYR A 91 -13.00 -13.60 -25.44
CA TYR A 91 -11.73 -13.27 -26.09
C TYR A 91 -11.70 -13.70 -27.55
N LEU A 92 -10.80 -13.07 -28.30
CA LEU A 92 -10.51 -13.40 -29.69
C LEU A 92 -9.05 -13.82 -29.81
N LEU A 93 -8.82 -15.09 -30.12
CA LEU A 93 -7.49 -15.63 -30.41
C LEU A 93 -6.98 -15.08 -31.75
N LYS A 94 -5.90 -14.29 -31.70
CA LYS A 94 -5.23 -13.73 -32.89
C LYS A 94 -4.16 -14.68 -33.42
N LEU A 95 -3.48 -15.38 -32.50
CA LEU A 95 -2.48 -16.39 -32.80
C LEU A 95 -2.70 -17.57 -31.85
N LYS A 96 -2.86 -18.78 -32.40
CA LYS A 96 -3.02 -20.00 -31.61
C LYS A 96 -1.71 -20.78 -31.62
N PHE A 97 -1.26 -21.25 -30.46
CA PHE A 97 -0.15 -22.18 -30.39
C PHE A 97 -0.58 -23.57 -30.85
N GLU A 98 0.24 -24.19 -31.70
CA GLU A 98 0.04 -25.58 -32.12
C GLU A 98 0.13 -26.52 -30.91
N SER A 99 1.09 -26.28 -30.03
CA SER A 99 1.24 -26.93 -28.73
C SER A 99 0.99 -25.92 -27.60
N PRO A 100 -0.15 -25.99 -26.89
CA PRO A 100 -0.42 -25.12 -25.74
C PRO A 100 0.64 -25.28 -24.66
N ILE A 101 1.01 -24.17 -24.02
CA ILE A 101 2.05 -24.15 -22.98
C ILE A 101 1.39 -24.42 -21.63
N ARG A 102 1.85 -25.42 -20.88
CA ARG A 102 1.30 -25.67 -19.54
C ARG A 102 1.70 -24.55 -18.59
N LEU A 103 0.80 -24.11 -17.71
CA LEU A 103 1.14 -23.05 -16.75
C LEU A 103 2.26 -23.46 -15.77
N SER A 104 2.46 -24.77 -15.55
CA SER A 104 3.57 -25.32 -14.78
C SER A 104 4.94 -25.17 -15.48
N GLU A 105 4.97 -24.93 -16.80
CA GLU A 105 6.20 -24.76 -17.58
C GLU A 105 6.69 -23.30 -17.50
N THR A 106 7.11 -22.87 -16.30
CA THR A 106 7.45 -21.48 -15.98
C THR A 106 8.34 -20.81 -17.04
N ARG A 107 9.38 -21.50 -17.53
CA ARG A 107 10.31 -20.92 -18.52
C ARG A 107 9.65 -20.66 -19.87
N ALA A 108 8.75 -21.52 -20.31
CA ALA A 108 8.03 -21.37 -21.57
C ALA A 108 6.90 -20.33 -21.43
N LEU A 109 6.14 -20.39 -20.33
CA LEU A 109 5.09 -19.43 -20.01
C LEU A 109 5.62 -18.00 -19.95
N ARG A 110 6.76 -17.81 -19.27
CA ARG A 110 7.42 -16.51 -19.17
C ARG A 110 7.86 -15.98 -20.55
N LYS A 111 8.47 -16.82 -21.40
CA LYS A 111 8.80 -16.43 -22.78
C LYS A 111 7.55 -16.01 -23.58
N ALA A 112 6.42 -16.65 -23.34
CA ALA A 112 5.18 -16.30 -24.02
C ALA A 112 4.61 -14.96 -23.54
N LEU A 113 4.78 -14.64 -22.25
CA LEU A 113 4.37 -13.35 -21.68
C LEU A 113 5.17 -12.16 -22.24
N GLU A 114 6.43 -12.36 -22.61
CA GLU A 114 7.25 -11.31 -23.28
C GLU A 114 6.67 -10.89 -24.64
N MET A 115 5.73 -11.66 -25.22
CA MET A 115 5.06 -11.34 -26.48
C MET A 115 3.75 -10.56 -26.27
N THR A 116 3.43 -10.15 -25.05
CA THR A 116 2.19 -9.45 -24.70
C THR A 116 2.41 -7.94 -24.59
N ASP A 117 1.36 -7.16 -24.83
CA ASP A 117 1.33 -5.71 -24.73
C ASP A 117 -0.07 -5.24 -24.23
N PRO A 118 -0.33 -3.93 -24.09
CA PRO A 118 -1.64 -3.44 -23.63
C PRO A 118 -2.84 -3.90 -24.48
N ASP A 119 -2.62 -4.15 -25.79
CA ASP A 119 -3.68 -4.52 -26.73
C ASP A 119 -3.65 -6.01 -27.10
N LEU A 120 -2.63 -6.77 -26.68
CA LEU A 120 -2.46 -8.20 -26.96
C LEU A 120 -2.04 -8.99 -25.71
N GLN A 121 -2.88 -9.94 -25.27
CA GLN A 121 -2.68 -10.73 -24.06
C GLN A 121 -2.43 -12.22 -24.36
N LEU A 122 -1.83 -12.92 -23.40
CA LEU A 122 -1.67 -14.37 -23.44
C LEU A 122 -2.96 -15.05 -22.96
N ILE A 123 -3.70 -15.65 -23.88
CA ILE A 123 -4.97 -16.32 -23.59
C ILE A 123 -4.72 -17.64 -22.88
N THR A 124 -5.44 -17.87 -21.79
CA THR A 124 -5.35 -19.13 -21.04
C THR A 124 -6.72 -19.61 -20.58
N ASN A 125 -6.88 -20.93 -20.49
CA ASN A 125 -8.01 -21.58 -19.83
C ASN A 125 -7.72 -21.92 -18.36
N GLY A 126 -6.63 -21.38 -17.79
CA GLY A 126 -6.18 -21.62 -16.43
C GLY A 126 -5.37 -22.89 -16.20
N HIS A 127 -5.27 -23.80 -17.18
CA HIS A 127 -4.34 -24.95 -17.13
C HIS A 127 -3.21 -24.81 -18.16
N VAL A 128 -3.54 -24.34 -19.36
CA VAL A 128 -2.59 -24.05 -20.44
C VAL A 128 -2.79 -22.65 -21.00
N ALA A 129 -1.73 -22.06 -21.54
CA ALA A 129 -1.80 -20.91 -22.43
C ALA A 129 -2.04 -21.39 -23.86
N LEU A 130 -3.10 -20.87 -24.49
CA LEU A 130 -3.61 -21.29 -25.80
C LEU A 130 -2.95 -20.52 -26.95
N GLY A 131 -2.51 -19.28 -26.71
CA GLY A 131 -1.99 -18.39 -27.73
C GLY A 131 -2.15 -16.92 -27.35
N LEU A 132 -1.94 -16.01 -28.31
CA LEU A 132 -2.10 -14.58 -28.13
C LEU A 132 -3.45 -14.11 -28.67
N GLY A 133 -4.08 -13.17 -27.97
CA GLY A 133 -5.40 -12.70 -28.31
C GLY A 133 -5.78 -11.43 -27.57
N THR A 134 -7.00 -10.99 -27.77
CA THR A 134 -7.54 -9.77 -27.19
C THR A 134 -8.86 -10.08 -26.50
N LEU A 135 -9.26 -9.24 -25.55
CA LEU A 135 -10.65 -9.21 -25.11
C LEU A 135 -11.56 -8.86 -26.30
N VAL A 136 -12.78 -9.40 -26.35
CA VAL A 136 -13.74 -9.03 -27.42
C VAL A 136 -14.21 -7.58 -27.27
N ASP A 137 -14.34 -6.89 -28.40
CA ASP A 137 -14.94 -5.56 -28.42
C ASP A 137 -16.38 -5.62 -27.89
N GLY A 138 -16.71 -4.71 -26.96
CA GLY A 138 -18.03 -4.67 -26.34
C GLY A 138 -18.25 -5.70 -25.22
N TYR A 139 -17.19 -6.25 -24.64
CA TYR A 139 -17.27 -7.00 -23.38
C TYR A 139 -18.00 -6.17 -22.30
N ALA A 140 -19.08 -6.72 -21.76
CA ALA A 140 -19.87 -6.11 -20.70
C ALA A 140 -19.26 -6.46 -19.35
N ALA A 141 -18.77 -5.46 -18.62
CA ALA A 141 -18.06 -5.65 -17.35
C ALA A 141 -18.90 -6.40 -16.31
N GLU A 142 -20.22 -6.22 -16.35
CA GLU A 142 -21.21 -6.85 -15.45
C GLU A 142 -21.25 -8.38 -15.57
N ARG A 143 -20.66 -8.95 -16.64
CA ARG A 143 -20.57 -10.40 -16.81
C ARG A 143 -19.55 -11.06 -15.90
N GLU A 144 -18.56 -10.31 -15.41
CA GLU A 144 -17.48 -10.83 -14.56
C GLU A 144 -16.91 -12.16 -15.08
N SER A 145 -16.64 -12.19 -16.39
CA SER A 145 -16.31 -13.42 -17.09
C SER A 145 -14.93 -13.46 -17.72
N ALA A 146 -14.21 -12.34 -17.71
CA ALA A 146 -12.83 -12.22 -18.17
C ALA A 146 -11.98 -11.45 -17.16
N PHE A 147 -10.83 -12.01 -16.81
CA PHE A 147 -9.90 -11.50 -15.79
C PHE A 147 -8.48 -11.45 -16.35
N LEU A 148 -7.74 -10.41 -15.98
CA LEU A 148 -6.36 -10.22 -16.36
C LEU A 148 -5.44 -10.57 -15.18
N LEU A 149 -4.42 -11.38 -15.42
CA LEU A 149 -3.31 -11.59 -14.50
C LEU A 149 -2.08 -10.90 -15.08
N ARG A 150 -1.64 -9.83 -14.45
CA ARG A 150 -0.60 -8.94 -14.97
C ARG A 150 0.63 -8.98 -14.07
N VAL A 151 1.80 -9.26 -14.64
CA VAL A 151 3.07 -9.05 -13.92
C VAL A 151 3.36 -7.55 -13.92
N ILE A 152 3.38 -6.96 -12.74
CA ILE A 152 3.56 -5.50 -12.55
C ILE A 152 4.96 -5.14 -12.07
N GLY A 153 5.72 -6.12 -11.58
CA GLY A 153 7.03 -5.88 -11.02
C GLY A 153 7.75 -7.20 -10.72
N ARG A 154 9.01 -7.10 -10.30
CA ARG A 154 9.77 -8.28 -9.89
C ARG A 154 9.13 -8.86 -8.62
N GLY A 155 8.78 -10.14 -8.66
CA GLY A 155 8.06 -10.82 -7.59
C GLY A 155 6.61 -10.35 -7.41
N SER A 156 6.12 -9.44 -8.27
CA SER A 156 4.83 -8.77 -8.10
C SER A 156 3.90 -8.96 -9.30
N TRP A 157 2.67 -9.37 -9.03
CA TRP A 157 1.62 -9.47 -10.04
C TRP A 157 0.26 -9.09 -9.45
N GLU A 158 -0.66 -8.67 -10.30
CA GLU A 158 -2.02 -8.29 -9.93
C GLU A 158 -3.06 -9.08 -10.74
N LEU A 159 -4.22 -9.28 -10.12
CA LEU A 159 -5.45 -9.74 -10.75
C LEU A 159 -6.36 -8.53 -10.96
N GLU A 160 -6.89 -8.36 -12.16
CA GLU A 160 -7.70 -7.23 -12.57
C GLU A 160 -8.95 -7.68 -13.32
N HIS A 161 -10.05 -6.95 -13.16
CA HIS A 161 -11.26 -7.06 -13.98
C HIS A 161 -11.74 -5.65 -14.34
N ALA A 162 -11.99 -5.41 -15.63
CA ALA A 162 -12.54 -4.15 -16.15
C ALA A 162 -11.80 -2.88 -15.63
N GLY A 163 -10.47 -2.90 -15.55
CA GLY A 163 -9.67 -1.78 -15.05
C GLY A 163 -9.59 -1.68 -13.52
N VAL A 164 -10.28 -2.54 -12.79
CA VAL A 164 -10.27 -2.58 -11.32
C VAL A 164 -9.37 -3.73 -10.88
N ALA A 165 -8.29 -3.39 -10.17
CA ALA A 165 -7.49 -4.40 -9.49
C ALA A 165 -8.32 -5.04 -8.36
N LEU A 166 -8.25 -6.36 -8.25
CA LEU A 166 -8.96 -7.17 -7.23
C LEU A 166 -8.01 -7.78 -6.20
N LEU A 167 -6.78 -8.10 -6.60
CA LEU A 167 -5.75 -8.73 -5.76
C LEU A 167 -4.38 -8.29 -6.27
N VAL A 168 -3.47 -7.94 -5.36
CA VAL A 168 -2.03 -7.77 -5.65
C VAL A 168 -1.26 -8.78 -4.82
N VAL A 169 -0.30 -9.47 -5.45
CA VAL A 169 0.61 -10.40 -4.79
C VAL A 169 2.04 -9.94 -5.00
N THR A 170 2.76 -9.71 -3.90
CA THR A 170 4.19 -9.34 -3.91
C THR A 170 4.96 -10.32 -3.07
N ASP A 171 5.96 -10.99 -3.66
CA ASP A 171 6.79 -12.01 -3.02
C ASP A 171 5.96 -13.10 -2.32
N GLY A 172 4.83 -13.48 -2.93
CA GLY A 172 3.89 -14.48 -2.41
C GLY A 172 2.91 -13.96 -1.35
N HIS A 173 3.01 -12.69 -0.93
CA HIS A 173 2.09 -12.04 0.00
C HIS A 173 0.95 -11.35 -0.76
N ALA A 174 -0.25 -11.91 -0.61
CA ALA A 174 -1.47 -11.33 -1.16
C ALA A 174 -1.99 -10.15 -0.32
N SER A 175 -2.48 -9.12 -1.00
CA SER A 175 -3.10 -7.95 -0.40
C SER A 175 -4.25 -7.42 -1.25
N VAL A 176 -5.17 -6.71 -0.63
CA VAL A 176 -6.15 -5.90 -1.36
C VAL A 176 -5.34 -4.82 -2.10
N PRO A 177 -5.61 -4.59 -3.40
CA PRO A 177 -4.96 -3.55 -4.15
C PRO A 177 -5.06 -2.23 -3.40
N ARG A 178 -3.91 -1.67 -3.07
CA ARG A 178 -3.84 -0.28 -2.62
C ARG A 178 -3.83 0.54 -3.89
N GLU A 179 -4.60 1.63 -3.92
CA GLU A 179 -4.43 2.61 -4.98
C GLU A 179 -2.93 2.94 -5.09
N ARG A 180 -2.36 2.81 -6.28
CA ARG A 180 -0.95 3.17 -6.55
C ARG A 180 -0.65 4.61 -6.09
N LEU A 181 -1.71 5.42 -6.01
CA LEU A 181 -1.72 6.77 -5.49
C LEU A 181 -3.14 7.08 -4.97
N ALA A 182 -3.32 7.27 -3.65
CA ALA A 182 -4.58 7.80 -3.14
C ALA A 182 -4.63 9.28 -3.48
N ARG A 183 -5.37 9.64 -4.55
CA ARG A 183 -5.45 11.01 -5.06
C ARG A 183 -5.75 12.00 -3.96
N ASP A 184 -6.75 11.70 -3.15
CA ASP A 184 -7.13 12.51 -2.00
C ASP A 184 -5.97 12.79 -1.04
N ALA A 185 -5.08 11.82 -0.80
CA ALA A 185 -3.93 12.00 0.08
C ALA A 185 -2.84 12.87 -0.56
N PHE A 186 -2.68 12.80 -1.88
CA PHE A 186 -1.79 13.70 -2.62
C PHE A 186 -2.33 15.12 -2.62
N GLU A 187 -3.61 15.30 -2.96
CA GLU A 187 -4.26 16.60 -3.00
C GLU A 187 -4.24 17.27 -1.61
N ASP A 188 -4.56 16.52 -0.54
CA ASP A 188 -4.44 17.01 0.85
C ASP A 188 -3.00 17.43 1.17
N ALA A 189 -1.99 16.66 0.77
CA ALA A 189 -0.60 17.00 1.04
C ALA A 189 -0.14 18.27 0.32
N VAL A 190 -0.48 18.40 -0.96
CA VAL A 190 -0.16 19.59 -1.77
C VAL A 190 -0.84 20.83 -1.21
N GLU A 191 -2.14 20.75 -0.91
CA GLU A 191 -2.91 21.85 -0.33
C GLU A 191 -2.28 22.32 0.99
N ARG A 192 -1.84 21.38 1.85
CA ARG A 192 -1.30 21.72 3.18
C ARG A 192 0.11 22.32 3.13
N LEU A 193 0.92 21.92 2.16
CA LEU A 193 2.31 22.36 2.06
C LEU A 193 2.44 23.65 1.26
N PHE A 194 1.57 23.86 0.27
CA PHE A 194 1.73 24.93 -0.72
C PHE A 194 0.49 25.82 -0.89
N GLY A 195 -0.69 25.40 -0.40
CA GLY A 195 -1.92 26.19 -0.50
C GLY A 195 -2.32 26.50 -1.95
N ASP A 196 -2.87 27.70 -2.15
CA ASP A 196 -3.42 28.15 -3.43
C ASP A 196 -2.35 28.40 -4.52
N GLU A 197 -1.06 28.41 -4.17
CA GLU A 197 0.04 28.59 -5.12
C GLU A 197 0.30 27.31 -5.95
N ALA A 198 -0.26 26.17 -5.53
CA ALA A 198 -0.02 24.90 -6.20
C ALA A 198 -1.05 24.59 -7.30
N ASP A 199 -0.56 24.13 -8.45
CA ASP A 199 -1.40 23.46 -9.44
C ASP A 199 -1.44 21.95 -9.14
N VAL A 200 -2.41 21.57 -8.31
CA VAL A 200 -2.60 20.18 -7.87
C VAL A 200 -2.77 19.23 -9.05
N GLY A 201 -3.48 19.64 -10.11
CA GLY A 201 -3.77 18.81 -11.26
C GLY A 201 -2.51 18.53 -12.08
N LEU A 202 -1.71 19.57 -12.33
CA LEU A 202 -0.44 19.44 -13.04
C LEU A 202 0.57 18.61 -12.24
N LEU A 203 0.71 18.87 -10.93
CA LEU A 203 1.61 18.10 -10.07
C LEU A 203 1.20 16.62 -9.98
N TRP A 204 -0.11 16.35 -9.96
CA TRP A 204 -0.66 14.99 -10.04
C TRP A 204 -0.26 14.30 -11.35
N ASP A 205 -0.44 14.98 -12.48
CA ASP A 205 -0.09 14.45 -13.79
C ASP A 205 1.41 14.17 -13.93
N LEU A 206 2.27 15.00 -13.31
CA LEU A 206 3.70 14.75 -13.22
C LEU A 206 4.00 13.50 -12.38
N ALA A 207 3.40 13.37 -11.19
CA ALA A 207 3.59 12.21 -10.32
C ALA A 207 3.13 10.91 -11.00
N LEU A 208 1.95 10.93 -11.63
CA LEU A 208 1.41 9.79 -12.35
C LEU A 208 2.26 9.43 -13.57
N THR A 209 2.72 10.43 -14.33
CA THR A 209 3.60 10.18 -15.48
C THR A 209 4.93 9.59 -15.04
N ALA A 210 5.52 10.11 -13.95
CA ALA A 210 6.74 9.55 -13.37
C ALA A 210 6.55 8.09 -12.88
N SER A 211 5.34 7.72 -12.44
CA SER A 211 5.03 6.34 -12.04
C SER A 211 5.11 5.30 -13.16
N ASN A 212 5.06 5.75 -14.42
CA ASN A 212 5.19 4.87 -15.58
C ASN A 212 6.65 4.56 -15.93
N GLN A 213 7.62 5.10 -15.18
CA GLN A 213 9.03 4.79 -15.40
C GLN A 213 9.37 3.36 -15.01
N ALA A 214 10.23 2.72 -15.80
CA ALA A 214 10.69 1.36 -15.52
C ALA A 214 11.71 1.30 -14.36
N HIS A 215 12.29 2.44 -14.00
CA HIS A 215 13.23 2.58 -12.90
C HIS A 215 12.70 3.59 -11.88
N GLY A 216 13.11 3.45 -10.62
CA GLY A 216 12.65 4.36 -9.57
C GLY A 216 13.02 5.81 -9.86
N THR A 217 12.05 6.71 -9.73
CA THR A 217 12.16 8.15 -10.01
C THR A 217 11.86 8.94 -8.74
N MET A 218 12.46 10.13 -8.62
CA MET A 218 12.19 11.05 -7.52
C MET A 218 11.81 12.42 -8.05
N LEU A 219 10.64 12.90 -7.63
CA LEU A 219 10.15 14.25 -7.93
C LEU A 219 10.06 15.03 -6.62
N VAL A 220 10.67 16.21 -6.56
CA VAL A 220 10.66 17.10 -5.40
C VAL A 220 9.91 18.36 -5.78
N VAL A 221 8.74 18.55 -5.18
CA VAL A 221 8.02 19.82 -5.23
C VAL A 221 8.56 20.68 -4.10
N HIS A 222 9.25 21.77 -4.40
CA HIS A 222 9.87 22.64 -3.40
C HIS A 222 9.26 24.05 -3.47
N ALA A 223 8.85 24.61 -2.34
CA ALA A 223 8.20 25.93 -2.30
C ALA A 223 9.10 27.06 -2.86
N ASP A 224 10.42 26.92 -2.71
CA ASP A 224 11.43 27.82 -3.27
C ASP A 224 12.35 27.05 -4.23
N ALA A 225 11.76 26.43 -5.26
CA ALA A 225 12.50 25.61 -6.23
C ALA A 225 13.65 26.36 -6.95
N PRO A 226 13.55 27.66 -7.30
CA PRO A 226 14.65 28.38 -7.93
C PRO A 226 15.90 28.46 -7.04
N ALA A 227 15.74 28.86 -5.78
CA ALA A 227 16.86 28.95 -4.85
C ALA A 227 17.44 27.56 -4.55
N GLU A 228 16.57 26.55 -4.46
CA GLU A 228 16.98 25.19 -4.14
C GLU A 228 17.74 24.50 -5.27
N ALA A 229 17.34 24.74 -6.53
CA ALA A 229 18.08 24.31 -7.71
C ALA A 229 19.51 24.88 -7.74
N ILE A 230 19.68 26.15 -7.32
CA ILE A 230 20.99 26.79 -7.18
C ILE A 230 21.78 26.16 -6.03
N ARG A 231 21.17 25.94 -4.87
CA ARG A 231 21.83 25.38 -3.68
C ARG A 231 22.38 23.98 -3.93
N LEU A 232 21.62 23.15 -4.65
CA LEU A 232 21.98 21.76 -4.97
C LEU A 232 22.91 21.62 -6.19
N SER A 233 23.34 22.74 -6.78
CA SER A 233 24.37 22.76 -7.81
C SER A 233 25.78 22.59 -7.23
N PRO A 234 26.77 22.06 -7.97
CA PRO A 234 26.69 21.58 -9.36
C PRO A 234 26.14 20.15 -9.60
N PRO A 235 25.89 19.26 -8.60
CA PRO A 235 25.32 17.95 -8.89
C PRO A 235 23.99 18.00 -9.64
N ALA A 236 23.15 19.01 -9.38
CA ALA A 236 21.93 19.27 -10.12
C ALA A 236 22.20 20.03 -11.43
N MET A 237 21.62 19.57 -12.54
CA MET A 237 21.58 20.33 -13.79
C MET A 237 20.45 21.35 -13.72
N GLN A 238 20.80 22.65 -13.72
CA GLN A 238 19.80 23.72 -13.74
C GLN A 238 19.06 23.74 -15.08
N ALA A 239 17.73 23.83 -15.01
CA ALA A 239 16.86 24.01 -16.15
C ALA A 239 16.35 25.46 -16.18
N VAL A 240 16.11 25.98 -17.38
CA VAL A 240 15.24 27.15 -17.51
C VAL A 240 13.83 26.71 -17.11
N PRO A 241 13.14 27.41 -16.20
CA PRO A 241 11.83 26.99 -15.72
C PRO A 241 10.82 26.79 -16.86
N ASP A 242 10.35 25.56 -17.01
CA ASP A 242 9.37 25.18 -18.03
C ASP A 242 8.56 23.96 -17.60
N LEU A 243 7.40 23.77 -18.22
CA LEU A 243 6.55 22.61 -18.02
C LEU A 243 7.14 21.38 -18.71
N LEU A 244 7.13 20.24 -18.02
CA LEU A 244 7.58 18.99 -18.60
C LEU A 244 6.42 18.28 -19.31
N THR A 245 6.52 18.15 -20.63
CA THR A 245 5.66 17.22 -21.38
C THR A 245 5.90 15.78 -20.91
N LYS A 246 4.95 14.86 -21.15
CA LYS A 246 5.12 13.45 -20.75
C LYS A 246 6.41 12.83 -21.31
N SER A 247 6.71 13.07 -22.59
CA SER A 247 7.94 12.57 -23.21
C SER A 247 9.20 13.19 -22.61
N THR A 248 9.17 14.50 -22.29
CA THR A 248 10.31 15.17 -21.66
C THR A 248 10.53 14.65 -20.26
N LEU A 249 9.48 14.55 -19.44
CA LEU A 249 9.54 14.00 -18.10
C LEU A 249 10.13 12.59 -18.10
N LEU A 250 9.68 11.72 -19.01
CA LEU A 250 10.25 10.37 -19.13
C LEU A 250 11.73 10.38 -19.55
N ALA A 251 12.13 11.28 -20.45
CA ALA A 251 13.53 11.38 -20.84
C ALA A 251 14.44 11.89 -19.70
N VAL A 252 14.01 12.89 -18.95
CA VAL A 252 14.83 13.51 -17.88
C VAL A 252 14.83 12.67 -16.60
N SER A 253 13.77 11.90 -16.34
CA SER A 253 13.70 10.95 -15.22
C SER A 253 14.52 9.68 -15.43
N ALA A 254 15.12 9.51 -16.62
CA ALA A 254 15.97 8.37 -16.95
C ALA A 254 17.38 8.41 -16.32
N ILE A 255 17.79 9.57 -15.81
CA ILE A 255 19.04 9.70 -15.09
C ILE A 255 18.82 9.57 -13.58
N ASP A 256 19.89 9.24 -12.85
CA ASP A 256 19.85 9.21 -11.39
C ASP A 256 19.69 10.61 -10.79
N GLY A 257 19.03 10.67 -9.63
CA GLY A 257 18.78 11.90 -8.88
C GLY A 257 17.31 12.28 -8.86
N ALA A 258 17.04 13.50 -8.41
CA ALA A 258 15.72 14.07 -8.29
C ALA A 258 15.46 15.14 -9.36
N ILE A 259 14.20 15.26 -9.75
CA ILE A 259 13.69 16.39 -10.53
C ILE A 259 13.11 17.39 -9.53
N ILE A 260 13.52 18.66 -9.62
CA ILE A 260 13.00 19.73 -8.75
C ILE A 260 11.99 20.55 -9.54
N VAL A 261 10.77 20.60 -9.03
CA VAL A 261 9.69 21.43 -9.55
C VAL A 261 9.18 22.40 -8.48
N ASP A 262 8.60 23.51 -8.89
CA ASP A 262 7.86 24.41 -7.99
C ASP A 262 6.40 23.96 -7.82
N PRO A 263 5.62 24.58 -6.91
CA PRO A 263 4.20 24.23 -6.72
C PRO A 263 3.33 24.45 -7.97
N SER A 264 3.74 25.32 -8.90
CA SER A 264 3.07 25.51 -10.20
C SER A 264 3.47 24.46 -11.25
N GLY A 265 4.35 23.52 -10.88
CA GLY A 265 4.85 22.40 -11.67
C GLY A 265 5.87 22.74 -12.75
N LEU A 266 6.49 23.92 -12.70
CA LEU A 266 7.64 24.24 -13.56
C LEU A 266 8.89 23.53 -13.05
N CYS A 267 9.68 22.95 -13.95
CA CYS A 267 10.93 22.26 -13.62
C CYS A 267 12.11 23.22 -13.55
N HIS A 268 12.82 23.22 -12.41
CA HIS A 268 13.97 24.09 -12.15
C HIS A 268 15.30 23.34 -12.19
N ALA A 269 15.31 22.04 -11.91
CA ALA A 269 16.52 21.23 -11.98
C ALA A 269 16.26 19.74 -12.22
N ILE A 270 17.26 19.07 -12.80
CA ILE A 270 17.23 17.65 -13.14
C ILE A 270 18.49 16.97 -12.56
N GLY A 271 18.35 15.73 -12.08
CA GLY A 271 19.47 14.95 -11.56
C GLY A 271 20.01 15.46 -10.22
N ALA A 272 19.19 16.17 -9.44
CA ALA A 272 19.60 16.70 -8.16
C ALA A 272 19.94 15.58 -7.16
N ILE A 273 21.11 15.65 -6.52
CA ILE A 273 21.48 14.75 -5.43
C ILE A 273 21.01 15.39 -4.13
N LEU A 274 19.95 14.84 -3.54
CA LEU A 274 19.41 15.34 -2.28
C LEU A 274 20.40 15.07 -1.14
N ASP A 275 20.77 16.14 -0.45
CA ASP A 275 21.61 16.13 0.74
C ASP A 275 20.76 15.98 2.03
N GLY A 276 21.42 16.08 3.18
CA GLY A 276 20.77 15.97 4.49
C GLY A 276 21.57 15.11 5.47
N ARG A 277 21.45 15.44 6.75
CA ARG A 277 22.20 14.78 7.82
C ARG A 277 21.54 13.45 8.20
N ALA A 278 22.35 12.48 8.62
CA ALA A 278 21.81 11.27 9.25
C ALA A 278 21.26 11.64 10.63
N VAL A 279 19.96 11.41 10.84
CA VAL A 279 19.27 11.66 12.11
C VAL A 279 18.92 10.32 12.74
N PRO A 280 19.31 10.05 14.01
CA PRO A 280 18.92 8.83 14.69
C PRO A 280 17.41 8.63 14.72
N GLY A 281 16.93 7.46 14.30
CA GLY A 281 15.50 7.13 14.24
C GLY A 281 14.79 7.62 12.97
N LEU A 282 15.48 8.31 12.06
CA LEU A 282 14.95 8.71 10.77
C LEU A 282 15.56 7.84 9.65
N GLY A 283 14.70 7.27 8.82
CA GLY A 283 15.07 6.34 7.74
C GLY A 283 14.84 4.87 8.12
N ASP A 284 14.90 4.01 7.11
CA ASP A 284 14.59 2.59 7.23
C ASP A 284 15.61 1.78 6.41
N ALA A 285 16.40 0.95 7.08
CA ALA A 285 17.43 0.12 6.46
C ALA A 285 16.86 -0.93 5.49
N SER A 286 15.57 -1.26 5.59
CA SER A 286 14.88 -2.14 4.64
C SER A 286 14.49 -1.44 3.33
N ARG A 287 14.57 -0.10 3.29
CA ARG A 287 14.17 0.73 2.16
C ARG A 287 15.38 1.22 1.36
N GLY A 288 15.15 1.52 0.09
CA GLY A 288 16.21 1.94 -0.84
C GLY A 288 16.81 3.32 -0.55
N ALA A 289 17.96 3.61 -1.18
CA ALA A 289 18.69 4.86 -1.01
C ALA A 289 17.85 6.12 -1.30
N ARG A 290 17.00 6.08 -2.35
CA ARG A 290 16.09 7.18 -2.71
C ARG A 290 15.15 7.55 -1.55
N PHE A 291 14.51 6.54 -0.95
CA PHE A 291 13.61 6.74 0.19
C PHE A 291 14.34 7.33 1.40
N ASN A 292 15.52 6.80 1.73
CA ASN A 292 16.30 7.29 2.86
C ASN A 292 16.91 8.68 2.64
N SER A 293 17.31 9.01 1.41
CA SER A 293 17.75 10.37 1.06
C SER A 293 16.60 11.37 1.11
N ALA A 294 15.41 11.01 0.65
CA ALA A 294 14.22 11.87 0.74
C ALA A 294 13.89 12.26 2.19
N HIS A 295 13.92 11.31 3.13
CA HIS A 295 13.68 11.61 4.54
C HIS A 295 14.71 12.56 5.15
N ARG A 296 16.01 12.35 4.86
CA ARG A 296 17.08 13.23 5.36
C ARG A 296 16.96 14.63 4.78
N TYR A 297 16.63 14.72 3.49
CA TYR A 297 16.47 15.98 2.79
C TYR A 297 15.27 16.77 3.29
N LEU A 298 14.14 16.11 3.58
CA LEU A 298 12.95 16.77 4.11
C LEU A 298 13.25 17.55 5.40
N GLU A 299 14.04 16.97 6.31
CA GLU A 299 14.47 17.64 7.54
C GLU A 299 15.35 18.86 7.25
N GLU A 300 16.32 18.73 6.33
CA GLU A 300 17.21 19.85 5.94
C GLU A 300 16.44 20.97 5.22
N ALA A 301 15.45 20.62 4.39
CA ALA A 301 14.56 21.56 3.71
C ALA A 301 13.58 22.27 4.65
N GLY A 302 13.50 21.85 5.92
CA GLY A 302 12.63 22.43 6.93
C GLY A 302 11.13 22.18 6.66
N GLY A 303 10.79 21.07 6.00
CA GLY A 303 9.41 20.71 5.70
C GLY A 303 8.73 21.53 4.60
N ARG A 304 9.47 22.31 3.82
CA ARG A 304 8.94 23.16 2.73
C ARG A 304 8.82 22.45 1.38
N CYS A 305 8.79 21.12 1.39
CA CYS A 305 8.76 20.33 0.18
C CYS A 305 7.90 19.07 0.33
N LEU A 306 7.43 18.60 -0.82
CA LEU A 306 6.80 17.31 -1.00
C LEU A 306 7.70 16.50 -1.93
N ILE A 307 8.15 15.35 -1.44
CA ILE A 307 9.01 14.44 -2.19
C ILE A 307 8.19 13.22 -2.56
N ILE A 308 8.11 12.95 -3.85
CA ILE A 308 7.38 11.84 -4.44
C ILE A 308 8.43 10.84 -4.88
N VAL A 309 8.48 9.70 -4.19
CA VAL A 309 9.39 8.60 -4.51
C VAL A 309 8.61 7.53 -5.24
N VAL A 310 8.93 7.35 -6.52
CA VAL A 310 8.45 6.26 -7.36
C VAL A 310 9.42 5.09 -7.22
N SER A 311 8.93 3.93 -6.78
CA SER A 311 9.70 2.70 -6.80
C SER A 311 9.63 2.00 -8.16
N GLU A 312 10.53 1.04 -8.38
CA GLU A 312 10.64 0.28 -9.62
C GLU A 312 9.40 -0.59 -9.92
N ASP A 313 8.58 -0.85 -8.92
CA ASP A 313 7.28 -1.54 -9.04
C ASP A 313 6.11 -0.57 -9.29
N GLY A 314 6.39 0.72 -9.55
CA GLY A 314 5.40 1.75 -9.82
C GLY A 314 4.68 2.29 -8.58
N MET A 315 5.05 1.84 -7.37
CA MET A 315 4.46 2.38 -6.14
C MET A 315 4.97 3.80 -5.85
N LEU A 316 4.04 4.68 -5.51
CA LEU A 316 4.36 6.06 -5.14
C LEU A 316 4.33 6.22 -3.63
N ASN A 317 5.38 6.83 -3.09
CA ASN A 317 5.48 7.20 -1.68
C ASN A 317 5.58 8.72 -1.57
N LEU A 318 4.70 9.31 -0.78
CA LEU A 318 4.73 10.74 -0.46
C LEU A 318 5.51 10.96 0.83
N ILE A 319 6.46 11.89 0.80
CA ILE A 319 7.30 12.28 1.93
C ILE A 319 7.21 13.81 2.06
N PRO A 320 6.65 14.36 3.15
CA PRO A 320 6.16 13.66 4.34
C PRO A 320 4.89 12.84 4.07
N ALA A 321 4.78 11.69 4.73
CA ALA A 321 3.52 10.95 4.83
C ALA A 321 2.66 11.62 5.91
N LEU A 322 1.75 12.49 5.49
CA LEU A 322 0.91 13.26 6.41
C LEU A 322 -0.27 12.40 6.91
N PRO A 323 -0.48 12.32 8.24
CA PRO A 323 -1.73 11.81 8.79
C PRO A 323 -2.96 12.52 8.20
N ARG A 324 -4.03 11.75 7.99
CA ARG A 324 -5.32 12.24 7.47
C ARG A 324 -5.89 13.35 8.36
N ARG A 325 -6.69 14.26 7.80
CA ARG A 325 -7.42 15.23 8.63
C ARG A 325 -8.55 14.55 9.40
N LEU A 326 -8.76 14.94 10.66
CA LEU A 326 -9.84 14.43 11.52
C LEU A 326 -10.63 15.57 12.17
N LYS A 327 -11.87 15.32 12.59
CA LYS A 327 -12.60 16.28 13.44
C LYS A 327 -12.06 16.24 14.88
N ARG A 328 -11.94 17.39 15.53
CA ARG A 328 -11.47 17.47 16.93
C ARG A 328 -12.42 16.74 17.88
N SER A 329 -13.71 16.92 17.66
CA SER A 329 -14.81 16.25 18.33
C SER A 329 -14.72 14.72 18.27
N LEU A 330 -14.20 14.14 17.18
CA LEU A 330 -13.96 12.70 17.12
C LEU A 330 -12.90 12.28 18.14
N VAL A 331 -11.73 12.92 18.14
CA VAL A 331 -10.64 12.63 19.08
C VAL A 331 -11.10 12.83 20.53
N GLU A 332 -11.81 13.93 20.79
CA GLU A 332 -12.36 14.24 22.11
C GLU A 332 -13.42 13.22 22.55
N SER A 333 -14.31 12.78 21.64
CA SER A 333 -15.33 11.77 21.97
C SER A 333 -14.71 10.43 22.38
N VAL A 334 -13.66 9.99 21.68
CA VAL A 334 -12.94 8.75 22.02
C VAL A 334 -12.26 8.89 23.37
N LEU A 335 -11.65 10.05 23.66
CA LEU A 335 -11.04 10.31 24.97
C LEU A 335 -12.07 10.32 26.10
N LEU A 336 -13.22 10.96 25.91
CA LEU A 336 -14.30 10.97 26.91
C LEU A 336 -14.82 9.56 27.22
N GLU A 337 -14.91 8.69 26.21
CA GLU A 337 -15.25 7.27 26.42
C GLU A 337 -14.17 6.55 27.24
N VAL A 338 -12.88 6.75 26.94
CA VAL A 338 -11.77 6.19 27.75
C VAL A 338 -11.83 6.69 29.20
N GLU A 339 -12.07 7.98 29.40
CA GLU A 339 -12.22 8.57 30.74
C GLU A 339 -13.41 7.97 31.48
N SER A 340 -14.55 7.77 30.81
CA SER A 340 -15.72 7.15 31.41
C SER A 340 -15.45 5.71 31.83
N LEU A 341 -14.82 4.91 30.95
CA LEU A 341 -14.47 3.51 31.21
C LEU A 341 -13.38 3.34 32.28
N SER A 342 -12.60 4.39 32.55
CA SER A 342 -11.59 4.37 33.61
C SER A 342 -12.15 4.49 35.03
N ARG A 343 -13.45 4.77 35.18
CA ARG A 343 -14.09 4.94 36.49
C ARG A 343 -14.60 3.60 37.01
N ALA A 344 -14.46 3.39 38.32
CA ALA A 344 -14.91 2.16 38.96
C ALA A 344 -16.44 1.98 38.88
N PRO A 345 -16.95 0.73 38.70
CA PRO A 345 -16.18 -0.49 38.44
C PRO A 345 -15.61 -0.52 37.01
N VAL A 346 -14.34 -0.90 36.86
CA VAL A 346 -13.67 -0.90 35.55
C VAL A 346 -13.91 -2.22 34.81
N ASP A 347 -14.47 -2.12 33.60
CA ASP A 347 -14.43 -3.19 32.61
C ASP A 347 -13.11 -3.11 31.84
N PHE A 348 -12.18 -4.02 32.17
CA PHE A 348 -10.84 -4.02 31.59
C PHE A 348 -10.86 -4.26 30.07
N GLU A 349 -11.72 -5.15 29.57
CA GLU A 349 -11.75 -5.46 28.14
C GLU A 349 -12.27 -4.27 27.34
N ALA A 350 -13.38 -3.67 27.78
CA ALA A 350 -13.94 -2.49 27.15
C ALA A 350 -12.96 -1.31 27.19
N PHE A 351 -12.29 -1.09 28.32
CA PHE A 351 -11.28 -0.06 28.47
C PHE A 351 -10.09 -0.27 27.52
N HIS A 352 -9.49 -1.47 27.51
CA HIS A 352 -8.34 -1.78 26.65
C HIS A 352 -8.68 -1.59 25.16
N LYS A 353 -9.83 -2.10 24.72
CA LYS A 353 -10.29 -1.94 23.33
C LYS A 353 -10.44 -0.47 22.94
N ARG A 354 -10.99 0.36 23.84
CA ARG A 354 -11.20 1.78 23.57
C ARG A 354 -9.91 2.59 23.66
N GLU A 355 -9.00 2.22 24.55
CA GLU A 355 -7.66 2.84 24.60
C GLU A 355 -6.81 2.47 23.40
N ASP A 356 -6.88 1.24 22.89
CA ASP A 356 -6.18 0.87 21.65
C ASP A 356 -6.66 1.74 20.48
N HIS A 357 -7.96 2.04 20.42
CA HIS A 357 -8.49 3.02 19.48
C HIS A 357 -7.92 4.42 19.73
N LEU A 358 -7.86 4.90 20.97
CA LEU A 358 -7.22 6.18 21.32
C LEU A 358 -5.71 6.21 20.95
N ARG A 359 -5.00 5.09 21.10
CA ARG A 359 -3.58 4.94 20.70
C ARG A 359 -3.40 5.08 19.20
N SER A 360 -4.34 4.57 18.40
CA SER A 360 -4.31 4.81 16.94
C SER A 360 -4.47 6.30 16.58
N LEU A 361 -5.02 7.11 17.50
CA LEU A 361 -5.18 8.56 17.37
C LEU A 361 -4.10 9.37 18.10
N ALA A 362 -3.06 8.73 18.66
CA ALA A 362 -2.06 9.38 19.53
C ALA A 362 -1.45 10.67 18.93
N PHE A 363 -1.24 10.69 17.61
CA PHE A 363 -0.73 11.87 16.89
C PHE A 363 -1.58 13.14 17.08
N TYR A 364 -2.90 12.99 17.25
CA TYR A 364 -3.86 14.09 17.33
C TYR A 364 -4.12 14.58 18.75
N LEU A 365 -3.54 13.94 19.77
CA LEU A 365 -3.77 14.34 21.15
C LEU A 365 -2.96 15.61 21.46
N THR A 366 -3.68 16.64 21.89
CA THR A 366 -3.06 17.84 22.48
C THR A 366 -2.35 17.51 23.79
N PRO A 367 -1.44 18.37 24.29
CA PRO A 367 -0.77 18.15 25.58
C PRO A 367 -1.75 17.89 26.73
N GLY A 368 -2.88 18.61 26.79
CA GLY A 368 -3.91 18.40 27.81
C GLY A 368 -4.65 17.07 27.67
N GLN A 369 -4.92 16.63 26.44
CA GLN A 369 -5.55 15.33 26.17
C GLN A 369 -4.61 14.16 26.49
N CYS A 370 -3.30 14.29 26.23
CA CYS A 370 -2.31 13.31 26.66
C CYS A 370 -2.32 13.12 28.18
N LEU A 371 -2.36 14.20 28.96
CA LEU A 371 -2.45 14.14 30.42
C LEU A 371 -3.70 13.38 30.88
N ARG A 372 -4.86 13.77 30.36
CA ARG A 372 -6.15 13.12 30.63
C ARG A 372 -6.18 11.62 30.29
N ALA A 373 -5.60 11.25 29.15
CA ALA A 373 -5.48 9.86 28.73
C ALA A 373 -4.58 9.04 29.67
N ASN A 374 -3.42 9.62 30.04
CA ASN A 374 -2.48 8.99 30.99
C ASN A 374 -3.12 8.84 32.39
N ASP A 375 -3.84 9.86 32.87
CA ASP A 375 -4.56 9.80 34.15
C ASP A 375 -5.66 8.72 34.14
N SER A 376 -6.33 8.53 33.00
CA SER A 376 -7.33 7.47 32.83
C SER A 376 -6.71 6.09 32.94
N ARG A 377 -5.55 5.87 32.32
CA ARG A 377 -4.81 4.61 32.45
C ARG A 377 -4.33 4.39 33.88
N GLU A 378 -3.83 5.43 34.56
CA GLU A 378 -3.39 5.33 35.94
C GLU A 378 -4.54 4.96 36.89
N ARG A 379 -5.75 5.53 36.70
CA ARG A 379 -6.95 5.14 37.46
C ARG A 379 -7.29 3.66 37.30
N VAL A 380 -7.18 3.12 36.09
CA VAL A 380 -7.45 1.69 35.82
C VAL A 380 -6.43 0.79 36.51
N GLU A 381 -5.15 1.16 36.49
CA GLU A 381 -4.11 0.38 37.18
C GLU A 381 -4.27 0.49 38.71
N GLN A 382 -4.62 1.64 39.26
CA GLN A 382 -4.94 1.78 40.68
C GLN A 382 -6.16 0.91 41.07
N PHE A 383 -7.22 0.92 40.28
CA PHE A 383 -8.39 0.06 40.52
C PHE A 383 -8.02 -1.43 40.45
N ARG A 384 -7.13 -1.83 39.54
CA ARG A 384 -6.59 -3.19 39.44
C ARG A 384 -5.82 -3.59 40.70
N GLU A 385 -5.01 -2.68 41.24
CA GLU A 385 -4.26 -2.88 42.50
C GLU A 385 -5.22 -3.05 43.69
N GLU A 386 -6.23 -2.18 43.81
CA GLU A 386 -7.17 -2.16 44.94
C GLU A 386 -8.19 -3.30 44.91
N SER A 387 -8.64 -3.71 43.72
CA SER A 387 -9.68 -4.75 43.56
C SER A 387 -9.14 -6.18 43.61
N PHE A 388 -7.81 -6.35 43.72
CA PHE A 388 -7.20 -7.67 43.76
C PHE A 388 -7.30 -8.32 45.13
N VAL A 389 -7.77 -9.57 45.15
CA VAL A 389 -7.75 -10.42 46.34
C VAL A 389 -6.77 -11.57 46.09
N SER A 390 -5.61 -11.53 46.76
CA SER A 390 -4.64 -12.62 46.74
C SER A 390 -5.24 -13.88 47.37
N HIS A 391 -5.20 -14.99 46.65
CA HIS A 391 -5.64 -16.30 47.14
C HIS A 391 -4.47 -17.13 47.70
N ASP A 392 -3.24 -16.63 47.59
CA ASP A 392 -1.97 -17.31 47.91
C ASP A 392 -1.15 -16.62 49.02
N GLY A 393 -1.64 -15.52 49.59
CA GLY A 393 -0.98 -14.77 50.67
C GLY A 393 0.22 -13.93 50.22
N LEU A 394 0.56 -13.94 48.92
CA LEU A 394 1.58 -13.10 48.31
C LEU A 394 0.89 -11.83 47.80
N GLY A 395 0.75 -10.85 48.69
CA GLY A 395 0.10 -9.58 48.38
C GLY A 395 0.83 -8.81 47.27
N GLY A 396 0.22 -8.72 46.09
CA GLY A 396 0.56 -7.76 45.05
C GLY A 396 0.30 -8.25 43.63
N ILE A 397 -0.41 -7.45 42.82
CA ILE A 397 -0.34 -7.54 41.35
C ILE A 397 0.86 -6.71 40.86
N THR A 398 1.53 -7.18 39.81
CA THR A 398 2.47 -6.36 39.03
C THR A 398 1.69 -5.42 38.12
N ARG A 399 1.91 -4.10 38.24
CA ARG A 399 1.39 -3.11 37.27
C ARG A 399 1.71 -3.56 35.84
N VAL A 400 0.76 -3.44 34.93
CA VAL A 400 1.03 -3.68 33.52
C VAL A 400 1.82 -2.49 33.00
N GLY A 401 3.07 -2.70 32.57
CA GLY A 401 3.87 -1.63 31.98
C GLY A 401 3.19 -1.08 30.72
N TYR A 402 3.03 0.24 30.65
CA TYR A 402 2.43 0.92 29.50
C TYR A 402 3.27 2.11 29.05
N SER A 403 3.24 2.40 27.74
CA SER A 403 3.82 3.64 27.21
C SER A 403 2.83 4.78 27.37
N GLN A 404 3.27 5.84 28.04
CA GLN A 404 2.48 7.07 28.18
C GLN A 404 2.27 7.75 26.83
N PHE A 405 1.09 8.35 26.66
CA PHE A 405 0.81 9.27 25.57
C PHE A 405 1.70 10.50 25.70
N LYS A 406 2.32 10.90 24.58
CA LYS A 406 3.18 12.08 24.48
C LYS A 406 2.68 12.94 23.32
N PRO A 407 2.64 14.28 23.48
CA PRO A 407 2.26 15.16 22.39
C PRO A 407 3.28 15.09 21.25
N ASP A 408 2.79 15.17 20.01
CA ASP A 408 3.64 15.27 18.82
C ASP A 408 3.84 16.75 18.47
N SER A 409 5.09 17.18 18.30
CA SER A 409 5.43 18.58 18.01
C SER A 409 4.98 19.03 16.61
N ARG A 410 4.66 18.09 15.72
CA ARG A 410 4.20 18.39 14.35
C ARG A 410 2.70 18.69 14.28
N LEU A 411 1.94 18.32 15.32
CA LEU A 411 0.49 18.54 15.35
C LEU A 411 0.18 20.04 15.32
N ASN A 412 -0.64 20.45 14.37
CA ASN A 412 -1.13 21.82 14.20
C ASN A 412 -2.55 21.83 13.59
N GLU A 413 -3.12 23.03 13.40
CA GLU A 413 -4.51 23.19 12.92
C GLU A 413 -4.79 22.52 11.57
N THR A 414 -3.78 22.38 10.68
CA THR A 414 -3.96 21.79 9.34
C THR A 414 -4.31 20.29 9.36
N PHE A 415 -4.14 19.62 10.51
CA PHE A 415 -4.50 18.22 10.72
C PHE A 415 -5.96 18.03 11.14
N PHE A 416 -6.70 19.13 11.33
CA PHE A 416 -8.09 19.08 11.74
C PHE A 416 -9.01 19.57 10.63
N LEU A 417 -10.12 18.86 10.44
CA LEU A 417 -11.21 19.32 9.59
C LEU A 417 -11.96 20.46 10.29
N PRO A 418 -12.52 21.43 9.54
CA PRO A 418 -13.41 22.42 10.12
C PRO A 418 -14.60 21.71 10.79
N GLU A 419 -14.98 22.21 11.97
CA GLU A 419 -16.17 21.74 12.66
C GLU A 419 -17.35 22.63 12.29
N ASP A 420 -18.47 22.02 11.96
CA ASP A 420 -19.73 22.74 11.79
C ASP A 420 -20.03 23.44 13.12
N LYS A 421 -20.14 24.77 13.10
CA LYS A 421 -20.61 25.51 14.26
C LYS A 421 -22.03 25.03 14.55
N VAL A 422 -22.19 24.26 15.63
CA VAL A 422 -23.49 23.84 16.18
C VAL A 422 -24.33 25.07 16.51
#